data_AF-A0A1D9NZ97-F1
#
_entry.id   AF-A0A1D9NZ97-F1
#
_cell.length_a   1.000
_cell.length_b   1.000
_cell.length_c   1.000
_cell.angle_alpha   90.00
_cell.angle_beta   90.00
_cell.angle_gamma   90.00
#
_symmetry.space_group_name_H-M   'P 1'
#
loop_
_entity.id
_entity.type
_entity.pdbx_description
1 polymer ?
#
loop_
_entity_poly.entity_id
_entity_poly.type
_entity_poly.pdbx_seq_one_letter_code
_entity_poly.pdbx_strand_id
1 'polypeptide(L)' 'MERVEISKLSELETVDDLEELLEVINNPELTEFQYLVDGDNWTVAIK' A
#
# COMPACT_ATOMS: atom_id res chain seq x y z
N MET A 1 8.06 19.15 2.99
CA MET A 1 7.20 18.08 2.45
C MET A 1 6.42 18.66 1.28
N GLU A 2 6.37 17.94 0.18
CA GLU A 2 5.57 18.27 -0.99
C GLU A 2 4.30 17.43 -0.98
N ARG A 3 3.15 18.01 -1.33
CA ARG A 3 1.90 17.26 -1.50
C ARG A 3 1.83 16.78 -2.94
N VAL A 4 1.52 15.51 -3.11
CA VAL A 4 1.36 14.88 -4.43
C VAL A 4 -0.10 14.49 -4.60
N GLU A 5 -0.63 14.67 -5.80
CA GLU A 5 -1.96 14.17 -6.17
C GLU A 5 -1.89 12.66 -6.42
N ILE A 6 -2.88 11.90 -5.93
CA ILE A 6 -2.93 10.43 -6.10
C ILE A 6 -2.80 10.03 -7.57
N SER A 7 -3.41 10.79 -8.48
CA SER A 7 -3.35 10.58 -9.93
C SER A 7 -1.93 10.64 -10.52
N LYS A 8 -0.96 11.24 -9.81
CA LYS A 8 0.44 11.37 -10.25
C LYS A 8 1.37 10.33 -9.62
N LEU A 9 0.86 9.44 -8.75
CA LEU A 9 1.69 8.45 -8.07
C LEU A 9 2.35 7.47 -9.05
N SER A 10 1.68 7.14 -10.16
CA SER A 10 2.24 6.28 -11.21
C SER A 10 3.45 6.89 -11.93
N GLU A 11 3.70 8.20 -11.77
CA GLU A 11 4.85 8.89 -12.37
C GLU A 11 6.07 8.90 -11.43
N LEU A 12 5.93 8.39 -10.21
CA LEU A 12 6.97 8.39 -9.18
C LEU A 12 7.48 6.97 -8.93
N GLU A 13 8.76 6.86 -8.58
CA GLU A 13 9.27 5.64 -7.97
C GLU A 13 8.70 5.53 -6.55
N THR A 14 7.86 4.52 -6.35
CA THR A 14 7.20 4.23 -5.08
C THR A 14 7.63 2.86 -4.58
N VAL A 15 7.36 2.58 -3.30
CA VAL A 15 7.57 1.24 -2.75
C VAL A 15 6.50 0.29 -3.31
N ASP A 16 6.87 -0.96 -3.51
CA ASP A 16 6.03 -1.95 -4.22
C ASP A 16 4.63 -2.11 -3.61
N ASP A 17 4.50 -2.00 -2.28
CA ASP A 17 3.24 -2.23 -1.56
C ASP A 17 2.38 -0.97 -1.33
N LEU A 18 2.75 0.18 -1.94
CA LEU A 18 2.04 1.44 -1.69
C LEU A 18 0.58 1.38 -2.16
N GLU A 19 0.30 0.67 -3.25
CA GLU A 19 -1.04 0.56 -3.82
C GLU A 19 -2.00 -0.14 -2.85
N GLU A 20 -1.59 -1.27 -2.28
CA GLU A 20 -2.33 -2.03 -1.28
C GLU A 20 -2.56 -1.21 0.00
N LEU A 21 -1.57 -0.40 0.42
CA LEU A 21 -1.74 0.48 1.58
C LEU A 21 -2.77 1.58 1.30
N LEU A 22 -2.75 2.15 0.11
CA LEU A 22 -3.73 3.16 -0.30
C LEU A 22 -5.13 2.58 -0.42
N GLU A 23 -5.27 1.32 -0.83
CA GLU A 23 -6.56 0.62 -0.82
C GLU A 23 -7.17 0.61 0.59
N VAL A 24 -6.39 0.19 1.60
CA VAL A 24 -6.85 0.16 2.99
C VAL A 24 -7.18 1.57 3.51
N ILE A 25 -6.36 2.58 3.21
CA ILE A 25 -6.60 3.96 3.67
C ILE A 25 -7.88 4.56 3.06
N ASN A 26 -8.18 4.25 1.80
CA ASN A 26 -9.29 4.87 1.08
C ASN A 26 -10.59 4.07 1.17
N ASN A 27 -10.54 2.81 1.62
CA ASN A 27 -11.71 1.96 1.81
C ASN A 27 -12.11 1.88 3.29
N PRO A 28 -13.24 2.49 3.71
CA PRO A 28 -13.66 2.48 5.10
C PRO A 28 -14.08 1.10 5.62
N GLU A 29 -14.27 0.10 4.75
CA GLU A 29 -14.57 -1.28 5.15
C GLU A 29 -13.32 -2.09 5.51
N LEU A 30 -12.13 -1.61 5.08
CA LEU A 30 -10.85 -2.25 5.37
C LEU A 30 -10.22 -1.62 6.61
N THR A 31 -9.57 -2.45 7.41
CA THR A 31 -9.04 -1.98 8.71
C THR A 31 -7.58 -2.35 8.92
N GLU A 32 -7.07 -3.34 8.19
CA GLU A 32 -5.74 -3.85 8.40
C GLU A 32 -4.97 -4.03 7.09
N PHE A 33 -3.73 -3.57 7.12
CA PHE A 33 -2.68 -3.87 6.16
C PHE A 33 -1.60 -4.70 6.90
N GLN A 34 -1.36 -5.93 6.47
CA GLN A 34 -0.47 -6.86 7.16
C GLN A 34 0.62 -7.41 6.24
N TYR A 35 1.86 -7.43 6.73
CA TYR A 35 2.93 -8.24 6.14
C TYR A 35 2.87 -9.67 6.66
N LEU A 36 2.76 -10.63 5.76
CA LEU A 36 2.92 -12.05 6.00
C LEU A 36 4.31 -12.48 5.56
N VAL A 37 5.04 -13.12 6.46
CA VAL A 37 6.41 -13.59 6.24
C VAL A 37 6.41 -15.11 6.12
N ASP A 38 6.91 -15.61 5.00
CA ASP A 38 7.13 -17.04 4.75
C ASP A 38 8.58 -17.30 4.31
N GLY A 39 9.42 -17.65 5.28
CA GLY A 39 10.87 -17.72 5.10
C GLY A 39 11.44 -16.35 4.75
N ASP A 40 12.03 -16.24 3.56
CA ASP A 40 12.55 -14.98 3.01
C ASP A 40 11.53 -14.22 2.16
N ASN A 41 10.32 -14.76 1.99
CA ASN A 41 9.26 -14.12 1.20
C ASN A 41 8.38 -13.24 2.09
N TRP A 42 8.11 -12.03 1.61
CA TRP A 42 7.21 -11.08 2.24
C TRP A 42 6.05 -10.86 1.28
N THR A 43 4.83 -10.96 1.80
CA THR A 43 3.60 -10.73 1.03
C THR A 43 2.67 -9.85 1.83
N VAL A 44 1.88 -9.03 1.14
CA VAL A 44 0.87 -8.19 1.76
C VAL A 44 -0.46 -8.95 1.83
N ALA A 45 -1.13 -8.83 2.95
CA ALA A 45 -2.51 -9.26 3.16
C ALA A 45 -3.35 -8.09 3.66
N ILE A 46 -4.51 -7.92 3.03
CA ILE A 46 -5.52 -6.92 3.39
C ILE A 46 -6.65 -7.64 4.13
N LYS A 47 -7.11 -7.07 5.25
CA LYS A 47 -8.21 -7.63 6.06
C LYS A 47 -9.22 -6.58 6.52
#